data_AF-A0AAV9WDE3-F1
#
_entry.id   AF-A0AAV9WDE3-F1
#
_cell.length_a   1.000
_cell.length_b   1.000
_cell.length_c   1.000
_cell.angle_alpha   90.00
_cell.angle_beta   90.00
_cell.angle_gamma   90.00
#
_symmetry.space_group_name_H-M   'P 1'
#
loop_
_entity.id
_entity.type
_entity.pdbx_description
1 polymer ?
#
loop_
_entity_poly.entity_id
_entity_poly.type
_entity_poly.pdbx_seq_one_letter_code
_entity_poly.pdbx_strand_id
1 'polypeptide(L)'
;MASHNPPIPPAEDSNLSPREIKYRDSLTSQITSLESTLANLSSQISSTAQKLENPPKSTIQQHIKLLHDFNEIRDVGLHLIGMIADERGVGLKEVLGEFGVTEKD
;
A
#
# COMPACT_ATOMS: atom_id res chain seq x y z
N MET A 1 -50.71 -22.13 13.52
CA MET A 1 -50.87 -21.80 12.09
C MET A 1 -49.66 -22.38 11.37
N ALA A 2 -49.82 -23.54 10.74
CA ALA A 2 -48.73 -24.25 10.06
C ALA A 2 -48.57 -23.69 8.65
N SER A 3 -47.51 -22.93 8.41
CA SER A 3 -47.18 -22.42 7.07
C SER A 3 -46.64 -23.59 6.24
N HIS A 4 -47.47 -24.09 5.34
CA HIS A 4 -47.07 -25.02 4.29
C HIS A 4 -46.04 -24.34 3.40
N ASN A 5 -44.77 -24.74 3.50
CA ASN A 5 -43.80 -24.44 2.45
C ASN A 5 -44.11 -25.38 1.27
N PRO A 6 -44.35 -24.86 0.05
CA PRO A 6 -44.56 -25.72 -1.11
C PRO A 6 -43.29 -26.53 -1.37
N PRO A 7 -43.41 -27.80 -1.81
CA PRO A 7 -42.26 -28.61 -2.14
C PRO A 7 -41.54 -27.96 -3.32
N ILE A 8 -40.26 -27.65 -3.14
CA ILE A 8 -39.37 -27.25 -4.23
C ILE A 8 -39.39 -28.40 -5.24
N PRO A 9 -39.86 -28.18 -6.49
CA PRO A 9 -39.88 -29.24 -7.49
C PRO A 9 -38.44 -29.68 -7.80
N PRO A 10 -38.12 -30.98 -7.73
CA PRO A 10 -36.78 -31.47 -8.01
C PRO A 10 -36.59 -31.72 -9.52
N ALA A 11 -36.55 -30.67 -10.37
CA ALA A 11 -36.40 -30.89 -11.82
C ALA A 11 -36.03 -29.67 -12.71
N GLU A 12 -35.03 -28.84 -12.38
CA GLU A 12 -34.53 -27.82 -13.35
C GLU A 12 -33.05 -27.99 -13.78
N ASP A 13 -32.39 -29.10 -13.44
CA ASP A 13 -31.00 -29.37 -13.86
C ASP A 13 -30.87 -30.30 -15.09
N SER A 14 -31.97 -30.82 -15.65
CA SER A 14 -31.91 -31.97 -16.57
C SER A 14 -31.89 -31.66 -18.08
N ASN A 15 -31.68 -30.41 -18.50
CA ASN A 15 -31.57 -30.09 -19.94
C ASN A 15 -30.54 -28.99 -20.28
N LEU A 16 -29.41 -28.95 -19.57
CA LEU A 16 -28.28 -28.13 -20.00
C LEU A 16 -27.65 -28.74 -21.27
N SER A 17 -27.57 -27.95 -22.33
CA SER A 17 -26.83 -28.30 -23.54
C SER A 17 -25.37 -28.61 -23.18
N PRO A 18 -24.69 -29.53 -23.89
CA PRO A 18 -23.27 -29.81 -23.66
C PRO A 18 -22.37 -28.56 -23.68
N ARG A 19 -22.79 -27.48 -24.34
CA ARG A 19 -22.10 -26.18 -24.32
C ARG A 19 -22.27 -25.44 -22.99
N GLU A 20 -23.46 -25.48 -22.41
CA GLU A 20 -23.78 -24.80 -21.15
C GLU A 20 -23.10 -25.51 -19.97
N ILE A 21 -23.04 -26.84 -20.00
CA ILE A 21 -22.28 -27.63 -19.02
C ILE A 21 -20.80 -27.25 -19.07
N LYS A 22 -20.19 -27.24 -20.27
CA LYS A 22 -18.78 -26.82 -20.44
C LYS A 22 -18.52 -25.39 -19.99
N TYR A 23 -19.46 -24.47 -20.26
CA TYR A 23 -19.34 -23.08 -19.83
C TYR A 23 -19.46 -22.94 -18.31
N ARG A 24 -20.43 -23.63 -17.70
CA ARG A 24 -20.58 -23.72 -16.24
C ARG A 24 -19.32 -24.29 -15.58
N ASP A 25 -18.77 -25.39 -16.12
CA ASP A 25 -17.57 -26.02 -15.58
C ASP A 25 -16.35 -25.10 -15.69
N SER A 26 -16.24 -24.37 -16.81
CA SER A 26 -15.21 -23.33 -16.99
C SER A 26 -15.36 -22.20 -15.97
N LEU A 27 -16.58 -21.69 -15.77
CA LEU A 27 -16.85 -20.65 -14.78
C LEU A 27 -16.58 -21.15 -13.36
N THR A 28 -16.96 -22.39 -13.04
CA THR A 28 -16.71 -23.00 -11.73
C THR A 28 -15.21 -23.15 -11.48
N SER A 29 -14.45 -23.54 -12.51
CA SER A 29 -12.99 -23.62 -12.47
C SER A 29 -12.34 -22.25 -12.28
N GLN A 30 -12.90 -21.20 -12.88
CA GLN A 30 -12.43 -19.82 -12.68
C GLN A 30 -12.75 -19.30 -11.28
N ILE A 31 -13.93 -19.61 -10.74
CA ILE A 31 -14.31 -19.22 -9.38
C ILE A 31 -13.37 -19.90 -8.38
N THR A 32 -13.16 -21.21 -8.50
CA THR A 32 -12.23 -21.94 -7.61
C THR A 32 -10.80 -21.44 -7.72
N SER A 33 -10.32 -21.10 -8.93
CA SER A 33 -8.98 -20.52 -9.06
C SER A 33 -8.88 -19.14 -8.41
N LEU A 34 -9.87 -18.26 -8.61
CA LEU A 34 -9.92 -16.94 -7.97
C LEU A 34 -10.01 -17.05 -6.44
N GLU A 35 -10.84 -17.95 -5.92
CA GLU A 35 -10.94 -18.22 -4.49
C GLU A 35 -9.61 -18.71 -3.90
N SER A 36 -8.91 -19.62 -4.59
CA SER A 36 -7.59 -20.08 -4.16
C SER A 36 -6.56 -18.94 -4.18
N THR A 37 -6.67 -18.02 -5.14
CA THR A 37 -5.78 -16.87 -5.27
C THR A 37 -6.04 -15.88 -4.13
N LEU A 38 -7.31 -15.61 -3.80
CA LEU A 38 -7.69 -14.78 -2.65
C LEU A 38 -7.18 -15.37 -1.34
N ALA A 39 -7.35 -16.68 -1.13
CA ALA A 39 -6.85 -17.36 0.07
C ALA A 39 -5.32 -17.20 0.18
N ASN A 40 -4.59 -17.39 -0.92
CA ASN A 40 -3.14 -17.21 -0.95
C ASN A 40 -2.72 -15.76 -0.62
N LEU A 41 -3.32 -14.77 -1.28
CA LEU A 41 -3.01 -13.35 -1.04
C LEU A 41 -3.34 -12.94 0.40
N SER A 42 -4.47 -13.38 0.94
CA SER A 42 -4.84 -13.08 2.34
C SER A 42 -3.83 -13.64 3.34
N SER A 43 -3.33 -14.86 3.10
CA SER A 43 -2.27 -15.49 3.89
C SER A 43 -0.95 -14.71 3.78
N GLN A 44 -0.57 -14.30 2.56
CA GLN A 44 0.62 -13.47 2.36
C GLN A 44 0.52 -12.13 3.08
N ILE A 45 -0.63 -11.45 3.00
CA ILE A 45 -0.89 -10.19 3.72
C ILE A 45 -0.74 -10.42 5.22
N SER A 46 -1.35 -11.47 5.79
CA SER A 46 -1.24 -11.77 7.22
C SER A 46 0.20 -12.05 7.64
N SER A 47 0.93 -12.88 6.88
CA SER A 47 2.33 -13.21 7.16
C SER A 47 3.26 -12.01 7.07
N THR A 48 2.95 -11.06 6.19
CA THR A 48 3.72 -9.83 6.00
C THR A 48 3.39 -8.82 7.10
N ALA A 49 2.10 -8.66 7.43
CA ALA A 49 1.64 -7.81 8.51
C ALA A 49 2.23 -8.22 9.87
N GLN A 50 2.38 -9.53 10.13
CA GLN A 50 2.99 -10.02 11.36
C GLN A 50 4.48 -9.67 11.51
N LYS A 51 5.18 -9.42 10.40
CA LYS A 51 6.59 -8.98 10.40
C LYS A 51 6.75 -7.48 10.67
N LEU A 52 5.65 -6.73 10.65
CA LEU A 52 5.67 -5.28 10.85
C LEU A 52 5.37 -4.96 12.32
N GLU A 53 6.22 -4.16 12.93
CA GLU A 53 6.04 -3.68 14.30
C GLU A 53 4.91 -2.64 14.41
N ASN A 54 4.71 -1.87 13.34
CA ASN A 54 3.73 -0.78 13.27
C ASN A 54 2.83 -0.90 12.03
N PRO A 55 1.61 -0.33 12.05
CA PRO A 55 0.71 -0.35 10.90
C PRO A 55 1.39 0.26 9.65
N PRO A 56 1.52 -0.49 8.54
CA PRO A 56 2.37 -0.09 7.40
C PRO A 56 1.99 1.27 6.83
N LYS A 57 0.69 1.53 6.70
CA LYS A 57 0.17 2.79 6.16
C LYS A 57 0.57 4.00 7.02
N SER A 58 0.45 3.86 8.34
CA SER A 58 0.79 4.94 9.27
C SER A 58 2.29 5.21 9.26
N THR A 59 3.11 4.15 9.28
CA THR A 59 4.58 4.24 9.24
C THR A 59 5.07 4.92 7.97
N ILE A 60 4.54 4.54 6.81
CA ILE A 60 4.91 5.16 5.53
C ILE A 60 4.51 6.64 5.51
N GLN A 61 3.28 6.97 5.93
CA GLN A 61 2.83 8.36 5.97
C GLN A 61 3.68 9.22 6.91
N GLN A 62 4.04 8.70 8.07
CA GLN A 62 4.92 9.39 9.01
C GLN A 62 6.32 9.60 8.44
N HIS A 63 6.91 8.59 7.80
CA HIS A 63 8.22 8.73 7.17
C HIS A 63 8.23 9.70 6.00
N ILE A 64 7.19 9.69 5.15
CA ILE A 64 7.05 10.67 4.06
C ILE A 64 6.99 12.08 4.64
N LYS A 65 6.20 12.28 5.69
CA LYS A 65 6.10 13.58 6.36
C LYS A 65 7.44 14.03 6.93
N LEU A 66 8.11 13.17 7.70
CA LEU A 66 9.41 13.52 8.31
C LEU A 66 10.47 13.85 7.26
N LEU A 67 10.53 13.11 6.15
CA LEU A 67 11.46 13.42 5.05
C LEU A 67 11.13 14.75 4.37
N HIS A 68 9.84 15.05 4.19
CA HIS A 68 9.43 16.31 3.59
C HIS A 68 9.76 17.50 4.50
N ASP A 69 9.36 17.41 5.77
CA ASP A 69 9.62 18.44 6.78
C ASP A 69 11.14 18.68 6.94
N PHE A 70 11.94 17.61 6.89
CA PHE A 70 13.39 17.69 6.94
C PHE A 70 14.02 18.35 5.71
N ASN A 71 13.57 17.98 4.50
CA ASN A 71 14.09 18.61 3.29
C ASN A 71 13.72 20.09 3.25
N GLU A 72 12.49 20.44 3.64
CA GLU A 72 12.04 21.83 3.69
C GLU A 72 12.89 22.68 4.64
N ILE A 73 13.12 22.21 5.87
CA ILE A 73 13.94 22.96 6.83
C ILE A 73 15.41 23.05 6.38
N ARG A 74 15.96 21.98 5.78
CA ARG A 74 17.32 21.98 5.25
C ARG A 74 17.45 22.99 4.11
N ASP A 75 16.50 23.03 3.18
CA ASP A 75 16.53 23.94 2.03
C ASP A 75 16.44 25.41 2.47
N VAL A 76 15.55 25.72 3.43
CA VAL A 76 15.46 27.06 4.02
C VAL A 76 16.76 27.42 4.75
N GLY A 77 17.31 26.49 5.53
CA GLY A 77 18.57 26.69 6.25
C GLY A 77 19.73 26.98 5.29
N LEU A 78 19.92 26.16 4.26
CA LEU A 78 20.96 26.35 3.25
C LEU A 78 20.78 27.65 2.47
N HIS A 79 19.54 28.04 2.17
CA HIS A 79 19.26 29.31 1.51
C HIS A 79 19.69 30.51 2.38
N LEU A 80 19.33 30.50 3.67
CA LEU A 80 19.73 31.54 4.61
C LEU A 80 21.26 31.59 4.78
N ILE A 81 21.90 30.43 4.91
CA ILE A 81 23.36 30.35 5.05
C ILE A 81 24.05 30.84 3.77
N GLY A 82 23.51 30.54 2.59
CA GLY A 82 23.98 31.08 1.32
C GLY A 82 23.98 32.60 1.30
N MET A 83 22.89 33.23 1.75
CA MET A 83 22.82 34.69 1.84
C MET A 83 23.83 35.28 2.83
N ILE A 84 24.06 34.61 3.97
CA ILE A 84 25.08 35.03 4.95
C ILE A 84 26.49 34.91 4.36
N ALA A 85 26.76 33.83 3.62
CA ALA A 85 28.04 33.60 2.95
C ALA A 85 28.30 34.68 1.90
N ASP A 86 27.28 35.03 1.11
CA ASP A 86 27.34 36.10 0.10
C ASP A 86 27.59 37.47 0.74
N GLU A 87 26.92 37.81 1.85
CA GLU A 87 27.12 39.07 2.58
C GLU A 87 28.54 39.18 3.15
N ARG A 88 29.10 38.07 3.65
CA ARG A 88 30.44 38.00 4.24
C ARG A 88 31.56 37.81 3.20
N GLY A 89 31.22 37.49 1.95
CA GLY A 89 32.19 37.16 0.90
C GLY A 89 32.99 35.88 1.16
N VAL A 90 32.44 34.95 1.97
CA VAL A 90 33.06 33.66 2.31
C VAL A 90 32.34 32.49 1.65
N GLY A 91 32.95 31.32 1.62
CA GLY A 91 32.34 30.13 1.02
C GLY A 91 31.23 29.54 1.90
N LEU A 92 30.18 28.99 1.28
CA LEU A 92 29.07 28.28 1.96
C LEU A 92 29.57 27.22 2.96
N LYS A 93 30.63 26.48 2.62
CA LYS A 93 31.25 25.45 3.48
C LYS A 93 31.86 25.99 4.76
N GLU A 94 32.38 27.21 4.72
CA GLU A 94 33.01 27.87 5.86
C GLU A 94 31.93 28.27 6.87
N VAL A 95 30.85 28.88 6.39
CA VAL A 95 29.70 29.25 7.22
C VAL A 95 29.00 28.02 7.79
N LEU A 96 28.79 26.96 6.99
CA LEU A 96 28.24 25.69 7.48
C LEU A 96 29.07 25.10 8.63
N GLY A 97 30.40 25.15 8.51
CA GLY A 97 31.33 24.71 9.56
C GLY A 97 31.21 25.51 10.85
N GLU A 98 30.96 26.82 10.78
CA GLU A 98 30.70 27.68 11.96
C GLU A 98 29.41 27.28 12.69
N PHE A 99 28.39 26.86 11.96
CA PHE A 99 27.10 26.41 12.53
C PHE A 99 27.08 24.93 12.91
N GLY A 100 28.20 24.20 12.75
CA GLY A 100 28.33 22.81 13.16
C GLY A 100 27.54 21.81 12.30
N VAL A 101 27.19 22.19 11.06
CA VAL A 101 26.44 21.35 10.12
C VAL A 101 27.36 20.97 8.96
N THR A 102 27.33 19.72 8.50
CA THR A 102 28.07 19.31 7.30
C THR A 102 27.14 19.14 6.09
N GLU A 103 27.68 19.16 4.86
CA GLU A 103 26.90 18.94 3.63
C GLU A 103 26.18 17.56 3.58
N LYS A 104 26.51 16.65 4.49
CA LYS A 104 25.89 15.31 4.59
C LYS A 104 24.75 15.25 5.61
N ASP A 105 24.61 16.27 6.45
CA ASP A 105 23.59 16.36 7.50
C ASP A 105 22.37 17.15 7.03
#